data_AF-A0A848Y7T2-F1
#
_entry.id   AF-A0A848Y7T2-F1
#
_cell.length_a   1.000
_cell.length_b   1.000
_cell.length_c   1.000
_cell.angle_alpha   90.00
_cell.angle_beta   90.00
_cell.angle_gamma   90.00
#
_symmetry.space_group_name_H-M   'P 1'
#
loop_
_entity.id
_entity.type
_entity.pdbx_description
1 polymer ?
#
loop_
_entity_poly.entity_id
_entity_poly.type
_entity_poly.pdbx_seq_one_letter_code
_entity_poly.pdbx_strand_id
1 'polypeptide(L)'
;MARDPRYDILFEPVQIGPVTAKNRFYQVPHCNGGGYRDPSAVAEMRKVKGEGGWAVINTEQAEIHHSSEIAPFIEMRIWDDKDMPALQRITDKIHEHGALAGIELCYNGLNSPNLYSREVPLAPINMPVATFTYDPVQARAMDKQDIADLRRWHRNAAIRAKACGFDLVYVYGAHTFGAVQHFLSRRTNQRSDEYGGSLENRARLLKELIEDTRDAVGDTCAVPVRILIEEMIGDTGITNDEIRDVVGMLAELPDLWDFTHGTWPDDSGTSRFKDEGAQEDYVRGFKQLTTKPVVGVGRFTSADTMVRQIKSGVLDFIGAARPSIADPFLPKKIEEGQIEDIRECIGCNICVSGDMTGGISRCTQNPTFMEEWRKGWHPEIMQPKGASERVLIVGAGPAGLEAARALGARGYDVALAEAGTELGGRVTEECNLPGLSAWGRVRDYRAYQISQMANVETYFDSRLSAEEVLEFGFEHVGLATGATWRKDAVARYHLHPIPTSDQITAYTPNDLMSGNVPTGDVLLYDDDHFYMGGVLAELLVE
;
A
#
# COMPACT_ATOMS: atom_id res chain seq x y z
N MET A 1 -16.16 5.71 22.53
CA MET A 1 -15.97 6.46 23.81
C MET A 1 -15.82 7.93 23.45
N ALA A 2 -15.38 8.83 24.33
CA ALA A 2 -14.95 10.16 23.88
C ALA A 2 -13.52 10.06 23.34
N ARG A 3 -13.16 10.85 22.31
CA ARG A 3 -11.78 10.96 21.83
C ARG A 3 -10.85 11.34 22.96
N ASP A 4 -9.70 10.68 23.06
CA ASP A 4 -8.64 11.15 23.96
C ASP A 4 -8.09 12.50 23.44
N PRO A 5 -8.09 13.58 24.25
CA PRO A 5 -7.64 14.90 23.83
C PRO A 5 -6.20 14.93 23.28
N ARG A 6 -5.37 13.93 23.60
CA ARG A 6 -4.03 13.83 23.02
C ARG A 6 -4.05 13.73 21.49
N TYR A 7 -5.13 13.18 20.92
CA TYR A 7 -5.32 12.97 19.49
C TYR A 7 -5.98 14.17 18.78
N ASP A 8 -6.44 15.20 19.50
CA ASP A 8 -7.14 16.36 18.91
C ASP A 8 -6.34 17.02 17.79
N ILE A 9 -5.01 17.08 17.94
CA ILE A 9 -4.10 17.65 16.94
C ILE A 9 -4.21 16.96 15.57
N LEU A 10 -4.58 15.68 15.51
CA LEU A 10 -4.76 14.93 14.26
C LEU A 10 -6.01 15.37 13.50
N PHE A 11 -6.96 16.05 14.15
CA PHE A 11 -8.24 16.49 13.60
C PHE A 11 -8.31 18.00 13.36
N GLU A 12 -7.19 18.70 13.51
CA GLU A 12 -7.07 20.09 13.11
C GLU A 12 -7.06 20.22 11.59
N PRO A 13 -7.86 21.13 11.00
CA PRO A 13 -7.80 21.40 9.57
C PRO A 13 -6.43 21.98 9.16
N VAL A 14 -5.98 21.65 7.95
CA VAL A 14 -4.70 22.13 7.41
C VAL A 14 -4.92 22.68 5.99
N GLN A 15 -4.47 23.91 5.75
CA GLN A 15 -4.55 24.56 4.44
C GLN A 15 -3.52 23.94 3.48
N ILE A 16 -3.94 23.68 2.24
CA ILE A 16 -3.09 23.25 1.12
C ILE A 16 -3.43 24.17 -0.06
N GLY A 17 -2.62 25.19 -0.32
CA GLY A 17 -2.89 26.14 -1.41
C GLY A 17 -4.30 26.76 -1.31
N PRO A 18 -5.17 26.62 -2.33
CA PRO A 18 -6.54 27.14 -2.32
C PRO A 18 -7.57 26.27 -1.56
N VAL A 19 -7.19 25.06 -1.12
CA VAL A 19 -8.11 24.09 -0.47
C VAL A 19 -7.72 23.81 0.98
N THR A 20 -8.65 23.26 1.77
CA THR A 20 -8.41 22.96 3.20
C THR A 20 -8.74 21.50 3.47
N ALA A 21 -7.75 20.73 3.94
CA ALA A 21 -7.97 19.37 4.43
C ALA A 21 -8.64 19.43 5.81
N LYS A 22 -9.70 18.65 6.01
CA LYS A 22 -10.49 18.66 7.27
C LYS A 22 -9.75 18.12 8.51
N ASN A 23 -8.69 17.35 8.30
CA ASN A 23 -7.85 16.75 9.33
C ASN A 23 -6.47 16.36 8.74
N ARG A 24 -5.59 15.76 9.55
CA ARG A 24 -4.22 15.41 9.17
C ARG A 24 -4.06 14.03 8.54
N PHE A 25 -5.14 13.27 8.30
CA PHE A 25 -5.06 11.94 7.70
C PHE A 25 -5.06 12.02 6.17
N TYR A 26 -3.95 11.61 5.56
CA TYR A 26 -3.67 11.80 4.14
C TYR A 26 -3.39 10.46 3.47
N GLN A 27 -4.30 10.00 2.59
CA GLN A 27 -4.05 8.79 1.81
C GLN A 27 -3.20 9.16 0.58
N VAL A 28 -1.88 8.96 0.69
CA VAL A 28 -0.92 9.22 -0.39
C VAL A 28 -1.20 8.34 -1.62
N PRO A 29 -0.79 8.73 -2.84
CA PRO A 29 -1.05 7.93 -4.03
C PRO A 29 -0.54 6.49 -3.91
N HIS A 30 -1.38 5.51 -4.26
CA HIS A 30 -1.03 4.09 -4.25
C HIS A 30 -1.88 3.27 -5.23
N CYS A 31 -1.26 2.27 -5.86
CA CYS A 31 -1.88 1.31 -6.78
C CYS A 31 -2.89 0.38 -6.07
N ASN A 32 -3.68 -0.32 -6.90
CA ASN A 32 -4.71 -1.26 -6.46
C ASN A 32 -4.94 -2.42 -7.46
N GLY A 33 -4.17 -2.46 -8.56
CA GLY A 33 -4.29 -3.48 -9.62
C GLY A 33 -5.59 -3.44 -10.44
N GLY A 34 -6.45 -2.45 -10.20
CA GLY A 34 -7.68 -2.19 -10.94
C GLY A 34 -7.52 -1.09 -11.99
N GLY A 35 -6.98 0.07 -11.60
CA GLY A 35 -6.63 1.17 -12.52
C GLY A 35 -7.76 1.54 -13.48
N TYR A 36 -7.37 1.84 -14.73
CA TYR A 36 -8.28 2.13 -15.84
C TYR A 36 -9.18 0.93 -16.23
N ARG A 37 -8.85 -0.30 -15.82
CA ARG A 37 -9.63 -1.51 -16.16
C ARG A 37 -10.88 -1.63 -15.27
N ASP A 38 -10.74 -1.32 -13.99
CA ASP A 38 -11.79 -1.50 -12.98
C ASP A 38 -12.14 -0.19 -12.24
N PRO A 39 -12.41 0.94 -12.95
CA PRO A 39 -12.49 2.26 -12.33
C PRO A 39 -13.66 2.41 -11.35
N SER A 40 -14.74 1.63 -11.50
CA SER A 40 -15.83 1.60 -10.52
C SER A 40 -15.43 0.96 -9.19
N ALA A 41 -14.57 -0.07 -9.23
CA ALA A 41 -14.02 -0.66 -8.02
C ALA A 41 -13.07 0.31 -7.32
N VAL A 42 -12.24 1.02 -8.08
CA VAL A 42 -11.41 2.10 -7.54
C VAL A 42 -12.29 3.17 -6.90
N ALA A 43 -13.33 3.65 -7.59
CA ALA A 43 -14.20 4.70 -7.08
C ALA A 43 -14.86 4.35 -5.73
N GLU A 44 -15.42 3.14 -5.56
CA GLU A 44 -15.98 2.74 -4.26
C GLU A 44 -14.92 2.50 -3.19
N MET A 45 -13.77 1.91 -3.54
CA MET A 45 -12.67 1.76 -2.59
C MET A 45 -12.18 3.11 -2.06
N ARG A 46 -12.14 4.15 -2.90
CA ARG A 46 -11.81 5.52 -2.48
C ARG A 46 -12.94 6.15 -1.67
N LYS A 47 -14.22 5.97 -2.04
CA LYS A 47 -15.38 6.46 -1.28
C LYS A 47 -15.39 5.98 0.17
N VAL A 48 -15.15 4.68 0.37
CA VAL A 48 -15.17 4.06 1.71
C VAL A 48 -14.10 4.68 2.63
N LYS A 49 -12.98 5.17 2.08
CA LYS A 49 -11.99 5.95 2.86
C LYS A 49 -12.51 7.36 3.20
N GLY A 50 -13.26 7.99 2.30
CA GLY A 50 -13.92 9.27 2.58
C GLY A 50 -14.90 9.13 3.75
N GLU A 51 -15.71 8.07 3.73
CA GLU A 51 -16.61 7.70 4.82
C GLU A 51 -15.86 7.43 6.13
N GLY A 52 -14.71 6.74 6.04
CA GLY A 52 -13.82 6.45 7.16
C GLY A 52 -13.03 7.65 7.72
N GLY A 53 -13.21 8.84 7.14
CA GLY A 53 -12.72 10.10 7.70
C GLY A 53 -11.38 10.59 7.17
N TRP A 54 -10.81 9.98 6.14
CA TRP A 54 -9.59 10.50 5.49
C TRP A 54 -9.86 11.90 4.91
N ALA A 55 -8.94 12.86 5.10
CA ALA A 55 -9.12 14.22 4.62
C ALA A 55 -8.70 14.41 3.16
N VAL A 56 -7.68 13.68 2.72
CA VAL A 56 -7.21 13.70 1.33
C VAL A 56 -7.07 12.27 0.83
N ILE A 57 -7.59 12.01 -0.36
CA ILE A 57 -7.67 10.68 -0.97
C ILE A 57 -7.17 10.80 -2.41
N ASN A 58 -6.12 10.05 -2.71
CA ASN A 58 -5.46 10.12 -4.02
C ASN A 58 -5.70 8.87 -4.85
N THR A 59 -5.75 9.05 -6.17
CA THR A 59 -5.53 7.94 -7.12
C THR A 59 -4.12 7.37 -6.97
N GLU A 60 -3.87 6.25 -7.63
CA GLU A 60 -2.55 5.82 -8.07
C GLU A 60 -1.96 6.75 -9.15
N GLN A 61 -0.77 6.42 -9.66
CA GLN A 61 -0.18 7.14 -10.78
C GLN A 61 -1.14 7.16 -11.99
N ALA A 62 -1.21 8.29 -12.67
CA ALA A 62 -2.03 8.53 -13.84
C ALA A 62 -1.14 8.91 -15.01
N GLU A 63 -1.02 8.02 -15.99
CA GLU A 63 -0.24 8.24 -17.19
C GLU A 63 -0.81 9.44 -17.97
N ILE A 64 0.01 10.47 -18.22
CA ILE A 64 -0.47 11.70 -18.87
C ILE A 64 -0.45 11.64 -20.40
N HIS A 65 0.31 10.70 -20.98
CA HIS A 65 0.48 10.60 -22.43
C HIS A 65 0.83 9.18 -22.86
N HIS A 66 0.34 8.78 -24.03
CA HIS A 66 0.55 7.43 -24.60
C HIS A 66 2.01 7.12 -24.95
N SER A 67 2.90 8.12 -25.01
CA SER A 67 4.34 7.92 -25.22
C SER A 67 5.11 7.50 -23.97
N SER A 68 4.43 7.31 -22.84
CA SER A 68 5.06 6.94 -21.58
C SER A 68 4.14 6.08 -20.71
N GLU A 69 3.93 4.85 -21.14
CA GLU A 69 3.06 3.88 -20.48
C GLU A 69 3.80 2.61 -20.06
N ILE A 70 3.29 1.95 -19.02
CA ILE A 70 3.98 0.88 -18.30
C ILE A 70 3.25 -0.47 -18.38
N ALA A 71 2.57 -0.77 -19.49
CA ALA A 71 2.04 -2.12 -19.69
C ALA A 71 3.13 -3.19 -19.42
N PRO A 72 2.79 -4.28 -18.69
CA PRO A 72 1.45 -4.78 -18.41
C PRO A 72 0.80 -4.25 -17.10
N PHE A 73 1.43 -3.33 -16.37
CA PHE A 73 0.87 -2.76 -15.14
C PHE A 73 -0.41 -1.96 -15.45
N ILE A 74 -1.34 -1.93 -14.49
CA ILE A 74 -2.67 -1.34 -14.67
C ILE A 74 -2.89 -0.26 -13.64
N GLU A 75 -2.61 0.96 -14.07
CA GLU A 75 -2.73 2.18 -13.28
C GLU A 75 -3.82 3.09 -13.87
N MET A 76 -3.82 4.39 -13.59
CA MET A 76 -4.75 5.34 -14.22
C MET A 76 -4.17 5.93 -15.51
N ARG A 77 -5.05 6.47 -16.35
CA ARG A 77 -4.72 7.21 -17.57
C ARG A 77 -5.50 8.52 -17.62
N ILE A 78 -4.90 9.54 -18.22
CA ILE A 78 -5.54 10.84 -18.49
C ILE A 78 -5.05 11.42 -19.83
N TRP A 79 -4.92 10.55 -20.83
CA TRP A 79 -4.35 10.87 -22.14
C TRP A 79 -5.27 11.79 -22.93
N ASP A 80 -6.57 11.47 -22.91
CA ASP A 80 -7.60 12.17 -23.65
C ASP A 80 -8.94 12.19 -22.90
N ASP A 81 -9.94 12.81 -23.52
CA ASP A 81 -11.24 13.06 -22.89
C ASP A 81 -12.04 11.77 -22.63
N LYS A 82 -11.64 10.62 -23.21
CA LYS A 82 -12.28 9.33 -22.96
C LYS A 82 -11.97 8.76 -21.58
N ASP A 83 -10.86 9.18 -20.97
CA ASP A 83 -10.48 8.77 -19.62
C ASP A 83 -11.31 9.52 -18.55
N MET A 84 -11.80 10.72 -18.89
CA MET A 84 -12.43 11.64 -17.94
C MET A 84 -13.66 11.07 -17.23
N PRO A 85 -14.62 10.36 -17.88
CA PRO A 85 -15.78 9.82 -17.18
C PRO A 85 -15.45 8.80 -16.08
N ALA A 86 -14.36 8.05 -16.25
CA ALA A 86 -13.89 7.11 -15.23
C ALA A 86 -13.27 7.85 -14.04
N LEU A 87 -12.47 8.87 -14.31
CA LEU A 87 -11.84 9.71 -13.29
C LEU A 87 -12.86 10.56 -12.51
N GLN A 88 -13.82 11.17 -13.21
CA GLN A 88 -14.89 11.95 -12.59
C GLN A 88 -15.74 11.10 -11.64
N ARG A 89 -15.98 9.82 -11.98
CA ARG A 89 -16.66 8.90 -11.06
C ARG A 89 -15.90 8.74 -9.74
N ILE A 90 -14.56 8.75 -9.77
CA ILE A 90 -13.73 8.61 -8.57
C ILE A 90 -13.81 9.87 -7.71
N THR A 91 -13.68 11.05 -8.31
CA THR A 91 -13.77 12.34 -7.60
C THR A 91 -15.15 12.54 -6.99
N ASP A 92 -16.23 12.35 -7.76
CA ASP A 92 -17.62 12.44 -7.28
C ASP A 92 -17.82 11.57 -6.02
N LYS A 93 -17.29 10.34 -6.05
CA LYS A 93 -17.38 9.36 -4.97
C LYS A 93 -16.57 9.72 -3.73
N ILE A 94 -15.41 10.36 -3.90
CA ILE A 94 -14.60 10.89 -2.80
C ILE A 94 -15.30 12.09 -2.13
N HIS A 95 -15.88 12.97 -2.93
CA HIS A 95 -16.55 14.20 -2.46
C HIS A 95 -17.83 13.94 -1.68
N GLU A 96 -18.49 12.77 -1.84
CA GLU A 96 -19.68 12.37 -1.08
C GLU A 96 -19.50 12.50 0.46
N HIS A 97 -18.26 12.39 0.95
CA HIS A 97 -17.94 12.47 2.38
C HIS A 97 -16.99 13.65 2.73
N GLY A 98 -16.92 14.66 1.86
CA GLY A 98 -16.17 15.90 2.09
C GLY A 98 -14.65 15.71 2.24
N ALA A 99 -14.09 14.65 1.66
CA ALA A 99 -12.64 14.49 1.49
C ALA A 99 -12.19 15.20 0.21
N LEU A 100 -10.95 15.65 0.17
CA LEU A 100 -10.33 16.21 -1.04
C LEU A 100 -9.83 15.07 -1.94
N ALA A 101 -10.09 15.16 -3.24
CA ALA A 101 -9.65 14.21 -4.24
C ALA A 101 -8.35 14.68 -4.90
N GLY A 102 -7.33 13.82 -4.96
CA GLY A 102 -6.09 14.13 -5.68
C GLY A 102 -5.72 13.10 -6.75
N ILE A 103 -4.96 13.54 -7.75
CA ILE A 103 -4.45 12.70 -8.85
C ILE A 103 -2.94 12.82 -8.98
N GLU A 104 -2.26 11.68 -9.09
CA GLU A 104 -0.81 11.59 -9.26
C GLU A 104 -0.42 11.56 -10.74
N LEU A 105 -0.21 12.73 -11.36
CA LEU A 105 0.17 12.79 -12.77
C LEU A 105 1.58 12.24 -12.99
N CYS A 106 1.72 11.33 -13.95
CA CYS A 106 2.99 10.69 -14.25
C CYS A 106 3.33 10.65 -15.73
N TYR A 107 4.59 10.97 -16.04
CA TYR A 107 5.27 10.60 -17.29
C TYR A 107 6.44 9.69 -16.94
N ASN A 108 6.29 8.41 -17.23
CA ASN A 108 7.12 7.32 -16.73
C ASN A 108 8.56 7.26 -17.28
N GLY A 109 8.89 8.02 -18.34
CA GLY A 109 10.27 8.18 -18.84
C GLY A 109 10.98 6.85 -19.11
N LEU A 110 12.18 6.66 -18.55
CA LEU A 110 12.97 5.42 -18.63
C LEU A 110 12.25 4.18 -18.11
N ASN A 111 11.19 4.31 -17.32
CA ASN A 111 10.44 3.16 -16.85
C ASN A 111 9.32 2.72 -17.81
N SER A 112 9.19 3.37 -18.97
CA SER A 112 8.13 3.09 -19.96
C SER A 112 8.67 2.22 -21.09
N PRO A 113 8.36 0.91 -21.13
CA PRO A 113 8.69 0.08 -22.28
C PRO A 113 7.75 0.36 -23.47
N ASN A 114 6.63 1.05 -23.26
CA ASN A 114 5.60 1.35 -24.26
C ASN A 114 5.10 0.09 -25.02
N LEU A 115 4.90 -1.03 -24.31
CA LEU A 115 4.49 -2.30 -24.92
C LEU A 115 3.10 -2.24 -25.57
N TYR A 116 2.19 -1.41 -25.05
CA TYR A 116 0.85 -1.22 -25.59
C TYR A 116 0.83 -0.19 -26.72
N SER A 117 1.34 1.02 -26.48
CA SER A 117 1.25 2.12 -27.45
C SER A 117 2.23 1.96 -28.61
N ARG A 118 3.36 1.27 -28.37
CA ARG A 118 4.48 1.08 -29.30
C ARG A 118 5.15 2.39 -29.73
N GLU A 119 4.91 3.46 -28.98
CA GLU A 119 5.59 4.74 -29.14
C GLU A 119 7.04 4.64 -28.69
N VAL A 120 7.90 5.50 -29.23
CA VAL A 120 9.30 5.57 -28.81
C VAL A 120 9.38 6.15 -27.39
N PRO A 121 9.90 5.42 -26.38
CA PRO A 121 10.08 5.97 -25.05
C PRO A 121 11.05 7.15 -25.06
N LEU A 122 10.81 8.13 -24.19
CA LEU A 122 11.61 9.35 -24.11
C LEU A 122 12.25 9.48 -22.73
N ALA A 123 13.51 9.93 -22.69
CA ALA A 123 14.30 10.08 -21.47
C ALA A 123 15.29 11.26 -21.58
N PRO A 124 15.94 11.71 -20.48
CA PRO A 124 16.93 12.78 -20.55
C PRO A 124 18.11 12.45 -21.48
N ILE A 125 18.50 11.18 -21.56
CA ILE A 125 19.57 10.65 -22.43
C ILE A 125 19.10 9.35 -23.10
N ASN A 126 19.83 8.91 -24.13
CA ASN A 126 19.58 7.61 -24.74
C ASN A 126 20.15 6.51 -23.84
N MET A 127 19.28 5.61 -23.36
CA MET A 127 19.64 4.48 -22.52
C MET A 127 18.56 3.39 -22.63
N PRO A 128 18.87 2.11 -22.36
CA PRO A 128 17.86 1.08 -22.12
C PRO A 128 16.84 1.53 -21.09
N VAL A 129 15.58 1.12 -21.27
CA VAL A 129 14.55 1.33 -20.26
C VAL A 129 14.93 0.57 -18.97
N ALA A 130 14.55 1.14 -17.82
CA ALA A 130 14.80 0.58 -16.49
C ALA A 130 13.48 0.03 -15.94
N THR A 131 13.21 -1.25 -16.19
CA THR A 131 11.96 -1.94 -15.84
C THR A 131 12.24 -3.18 -15.01
N PHE A 132 11.22 -3.69 -14.29
CA PHE A 132 11.34 -4.92 -13.52
C PHE A 132 11.59 -6.17 -14.39
N THR A 133 11.25 -6.09 -15.68
CA THR A 133 11.28 -7.18 -16.66
C THR A 133 12.43 -7.12 -17.65
N TYR A 134 13.32 -6.11 -17.54
CA TYR A 134 14.45 -5.92 -18.45
C TYR A 134 14.04 -5.89 -19.93
N ASP A 135 13.00 -5.11 -20.24
CA ASP A 135 12.42 -5.05 -21.58
C ASP A 135 13.45 -4.64 -22.63
N PRO A 136 13.49 -5.29 -23.81
CA PRO A 136 14.57 -5.13 -24.78
C PRO A 136 14.37 -3.88 -25.67
N VAL A 137 14.12 -2.73 -25.07
CA VAL A 137 13.92 -1.44 -25.76
C VAL A 137 14.80 -0.33 -25.15
N GLN A 138 15.06 0.71 -25.94
CA GLN A 138 15.81 1.88 -25.51
C GLN A 138 14.96 3.14 -25.62
N ALA A 139 15.10 4.02 -24.63
CA ALA A 139 14.53 5.34 -24.69
C ALA A 139 15.41 6.26 -25.57
N ARG A 140 14.77 7.11 -26.36
CA ARG A 140 15.42 8.18 -27.11
C ARG A 140 15.67 9.37 -26.17
N ALA A 141 16.82 10.02 -26.32
CA ALA A 141 17.10 11.28 -25.65
C ALA A 141 16.10 12.37 -26.11
N MET A 142 15.49 13.06 -25.16
CA MET A 142 14.63 14.22 -25.41
C MET A 142 15.45 15.38 -25.96
N ASP A 143 14.99 16.01 -27.04
CA ASP A 143 15.45 17.35 -27.41
C ASP A 143 14.63 18.43 -26.68
N LYS A 144 14.90 19.71 -26.98
CA LYS A 144 14.18 20.82 -26.34
C LYS A 144 12.69 20.87 -26.70
N GLN A 145 12.33 20.41 -27.90
CA GLN A 145 10.94 20.35 -28.33
C GLN A 145 10.22 19.22 -27.59
N ASP A 146 10.85 18.07 -27.38
CA ASP A 146 10.31 16.97 -26.57
C ASP A 146 10.06 17.42 -25.12
N ILE A 147 10.96 18.19 -24.53
CA ILE A 147 10.78 18.73 -23.16
C ILE A 147 9.62 19.73 -23.12
N ALA A 148 9.52 20.61 -24.11
CA ALA A 148 8.39 21.55 -24.23
C ALA A 148 7.06 20.81 -24.45
N ASP A 149 7.08 19.71 -25.19
CA ASP A 149 5.92 18.86 -25.45
C ASP A 149 5.50 18.10 -24.19
N LEU A 150 6.45 17.57 -23.41
CA LEU A 150 6.20 16.96 -22.10
C LEU A 150 5.49 17.93 -21.16
N ARG A 151 5.98 19.17 -21.07
CA ARG A 151 5.35 20.24 -20.28
C ARG A 151 3.93 20.53 -20.75
N ARG A 152 3.72 20.63 -22.07
CA ARG A 152 2.39 20.80 -22.65
C ARG A 152 1.45 19.63 -22.31
N TRP A 153 1.92 18.39 -22.37
CA TRP A 153 1.13 17.22 -22.00
C TRP A 153 0.76 17.23 -20.52
N HIS A 154 1.70 17.56 -19.64
CA HIS A 154 1.44 17.68 -18.20
C HIS A 154 0.40 18.77 -17.91
N ARG A 155 0.54 19.94 -18.53
CA ARG A 155 -0.43 21.03 -18.44
C ARG A 155 -1.83 20.60 -18.92
N ASN A 156 -1.92 19.89 -20.03
CA ASN A 156 -3.19 19.40 -20.57
C ASN A 156 -3.84 18.37 -19.62
N ALA A 157 -3.04 17.46 -19.06
CA ALA A 157 -3.51 16.51 -18.06
C ALA A 157 -4.00 17.21 -16.79
N ALA A 158 -3.31 18.25 -16.31
CA ALA A 158 -3.76 19.06 -15.18
C ALA A 158 -5.12 19.73 -15.45
N ILE A 159 -5.31 20.31 -16.65
CA ILE A 159 -6.59 20.91 -17.04
C ILE A 159 -7.72 19.86 -17.06
N ARG A 160 -7.46 18.67 -17.59
CA ARG A 160 -8.43 17.56 -17.55
C ARG A 160 -8.72 17.12 -16.12
N ALA A 161 -7.70 17.04 -15.26
CA ALA A 161 -7.87 16.70 -13.86
C ALA A 161 -8.78 17.70 -13.13
N LYS A 162 -8.54 19.01 -13.31
CA LYS A 162 -9.44 20.06 -12.79
C LYS A 162 -10.86 19.90 -13.34
N ALA A 163 -11.02 19.62 -14.63
CA ALA A 163 -12.33 19.40 -15.24
C ALA A 163 -13.05 18.13 -14.71
N CYS A 164 -12.30 17.12 -14.26
CA CYS A 164 -12.82 15.95 -13.57
C CYS A 164 -13.13 16.20 -12.08
N GLY A 165 -12.85 17.39 -11.55
CA GLY A 165 -13.14 17.73 -10.15
C GLY A 165 -12.05 17.33 -9.15
N PHE A 166 -10.80 17.12 -9.57
CA PHE A 166 -9.71 16.93 -8.61
C PHE A 166 -9.36 18.24 -7.90
N ASP A 167 -9.18 18.16 -6.58
CA ASP A 167 -8.77 19.27 -5.72
C ASP A 167 -7.24 19.39 -5.63
N LEU A 168 -6.52 18.29 -5.82
CA LEU A 168 -5.06 18.24 -5.82
C LEU A 168 -4.54 17.63 -7.13
N VAL A 169 -3.56 18.28 -7.76
CA VAL A 169 -2.91 17.80 -8.99
C VAL A 169 -1.41 17.74 -8.78
N TYR A 170 -0.88 16.53 -8.65
CA TYR A 170 0.52 16.30 -8.31
C TYR A 170 1.47 16.55 -9.49
N VAL A 171 2.69 16.97 -9.13
CA VAL A 171 3.91 16.73 -9.92
C VAL A 171 4.68 15.58 -9.24
N TYR A 172 4.90 14.49 -9.97
CA TYR A 172 5.51 13.27 -9.43
C TYR A 172 6.95 13.05 -9.88
N GLY A 173 7.85 12.84 -8.91
CA GLY A 173 9.27 12.57 -9.11
C GLY A 173 9.86 11.74 -7.96
N ALA A 174 9.25 10.59 -7.69
CA ALA A 174 9.59 9.71 -6.56
C ALA A 174 9.85 8.25 -7.00
N HIS A 175 10.26 7.39 -6.07
CA HIS A 175 10.45 5.94 -6.26
C HIS A 175 11.42 5.51 -7.37
N THR A 176 12.39 6.34 -7.75
CA THR A 176 13.23 6.14 -8.94
C THR A 176 12.45 6.11 -10.26
N PHE A 177 11.22 6.66 -10.25
CA PHE A 177 10.25 6.61 -11.34
C PHE A 177 9.97 7.98 -11.94
N GLY A 178 9.69 7.99 -13.25
CA GLY A 178 9.19 9.16 -13.95
C GLY A 178 10.25 10.20 -14.35
N ALA A 179 9.87 11.04 -15.32
CA ALA A 179 10.79 11.98 -15.96
C ALA A 179 11.43 12.96 -14.98
N VAL A 180 10.68 13.47 -13.99
CA VAL A 180 11.21 14.40 -12.98
C VAL A 180 12.40 13.79 -12.25
N GLN A 181 12.25 12.57 -11.73
CA GLN A 181 13.33 11.84 -11.09
C GLN A 181 14.50 11.60 -12.05
N HIS A 182 14.21 11.23 -13.31
CA HIS A 182 15.26 10.94 -14.28
C HIS A 182 16.08 12.16 -14.64
N PHE A 183 15.45 13.33 -14.77
CA PHE A 183 16.14 14.61 -14.96
C PHE A 183 16.90 15.04 -13.71
N LEU A 184 16.37 14.74 -12.51
CA LEU A 184 17.02 15.10 -11.27
C LEU A 184 18.26 14.24 -11.00
N SER A 185 18.23 12.94 -11.31
CA SER A 185 19.32 12.02 -10.99
C SER A 185 20.52 12.13 -11.93
N ARG A 186 21.73 12.20 -11.37
CA ARG A 186 22.99 12.23 -12.11
C ARG A 186 23.25 10.93 -12.89
N ARG A 187 22.59 9.82 -12.52
CA ARG A 187 22.72 8.52 -13.18
C ARG A 187 22.03 8.50 -14.54
N THR A 188 20.85 9.09 -14.59
CA THR A 188 19.95 9.07 -15.74
C THR A 188 19.98 10.38 -16.54
N ASN A 189 20.60 11.44 -16.01
CA ASN A 189 20.78 12.70 -16.69
C ASN A 189 22.26 13.10 -16.78
N GLN A 190 22.83 12.88 -17.96
CA GLN A 190 24.21 13.25 -18.32
C GLN A 190 24.22 14.36 -19.39
N ARG A 191 23.14 15.15 -19.48
CA ARG A 191 23.01 16.24 -20.45
C ARG A 191 24.01 17.34 -20.15
N SER A 192 24.42 18.06 -21.20
CA SER A 192 25.31 19.21 -21.15
C SER A 192 24.63 20.54 -21.46
N ASP A 193 23.31 20.52 -21.68
CA ASP A 193 22.48 21.71 -21.89
C ASP A 193 21.90 22.24 -20.56
N GLU A 194 20.97 23.19 -20.63
CA GLU A 194 20.37 23.82 -19.46
C GLU A 194 19.50 22.89 -18.60
N TYR A 195 19.28 21.64 -19.02
CA TYR A 195 18.56 20.62 -18.25
C TYR A 195 19.49 19.59 -17.60
N GLY A 196 20.83 19.74 -17.70
CA GLY A 196 21.80 18.83 -17.07
C GLY A 196 22.98 19.52 -16.40
N GLY A 197 23.82 18.73 -15.74
CA GLY A 197 24.98 19.21 -14.98
C GLY A 197 24.63 19.66 -13.56
N SER A 198 24.54 20.98 -13.33
CA SER A 198 24.29 21.54 -12.00
C SER A 198 22.95 21.06 -11.42
N LEU A 199 22.83 21.07 -10.09
CA LEU A 199 21.55 20.72 -9.43
C LEU A 199 20.41 21.64 -9.88
N GLU A 200 20.68 22.94 -10.07
CA GLU A 200 19.71 23.90 -10.62
C GLU A 200 19.18 23.48 -12.00
N ASN A 201 20.08 23.07 -12.90
CA ASN A 201 19.69 22.61 -14.24
C ASN A 201 18.92 21.29 -14.19
N ARG A 202 19.35 20.34 -13.35
CA ARG A 202 18.67 19.05 -13.17
C ARG A 202 17.28 19.21 -12.55
N ALA A 203 17.09 20.18 -11.66
CA ALA A 203 15.81 20.53 -11.04
C ALA A 203 14.92 21.41 -11.94
N ARG A 204 15.40 21.86 -13.10
CA ARG A 204 14.67 22.77 -14.00
C ARG A 204 13.34 22.20 -14.45
N LEU A 205 13.29 20.94 -14.87
CA LEU A 205 12.05 20.31 -15.30
C LEU A 205 11.02 20.26 -14.17
N LEU A 206 11.44 19.89 -12.95
CA LEU A 206 10.57 19.89 -11.76
C LEU A 206 9.95 21.28 -11.56
N LYS A 207 10.78 22.31 -11.52
CA LYS A 207 10.33 23.70 -11.35
C LYS A 207 9.32 24.10 -12.43
N GLU A 208 9.66 23.89 -13.70
CA GLU A 208 8.82 24.27 -14.84
C GLU A 208 7.47 23.54 -14.82
N LEU A 209 7.43 22.26 -14.43
CA LEU A 209 6.18 21.50 -14.31
C LEU A 209 5.31 22.02 -13.16
N ILE A 210 5.90 22.41 -12.03
CA ILE A 210 5.13 23.03 -10.92
C ILE A 210 4.55 24.37 -11.37
N GLU A 211 5.36 25.24 -11.99
CA GLU A 211 4.93 26.54 -12.52
C GLU A 211 3.79 26.39 -13.54
N ASP A 212 3.98 25.55 -14.56
CA ASP A 212 2.98 25.34 -15.61
C ASP A 212 1.66 24.74 -15.06
N THR A 213 1.75 23.88 -14.04
CA THR A 213 0.57 23.28 -13.39
C THR A 213 -0.16 24.33 -12.55
N ARG A 214 0.55 25.12 -11.75
CA ARG A 214 -0.04 26.20 -10.94
C ARG A 214 -0.69 27.26 -11.82
N ASP A 215 -0.07 27.65 -12.92
CA ASP A 215 -0.65 28.59 -13.88
C ASP A 215 -1.93 28.05 -14.55
N ALA A 216 -2.03 26.73 -14.72
CA ALA A 216 -3.18 26.09 -15.36
C ALA A 216 -4.37 25.85 -14.42
N VAL A 217 -4.12 25.51 -13.15
CA VAL A 217 -5.17 25.03 -12.23
C VAL A 217 -5.09 25.58 -10.80
N GLY A 218 -4.05 26.34 -10.46
CA GLY A 218 -3.73 26.78 -9.10
C GLY A 218 -4.71 27.77 -8.47
N ASP A 219 -5.67 28.28 -9.24
CA ASP A 219 -6.77 29.11 -8.76
C ASP A 219 -7.78 28.33 -7.92
N THR A 220 -7.91 27.02 -8.16
CA THR A 220 -8.87 26.14 -7.46
C THR A 220 -8.28 24.83 -6.97
N CYS A 221 -7.19 24.36 -7.57
CA CYS A 221 -6.54 23.10 -7.23
C CYS A 221 -5.21 23.38 -6.54
N ALA A 222 -4.87 22.61 -5.51
CA ALA A 222 -3.53 22.60 -4.94
C ALA A 222 -2.56 21.80 -5.81
N VAL A 223 -1.29 22.22 -5.83
CA VAL A 223 -0.21 21.54 -6.58
C VAL A 223 0.82 20.95 -5.60
N PRO A 224 0.59 19.72 -5.12
CA PRO A 224 1.59 18.99 -4.33
C PRO A 224 2.72 18.43 -5.20
N VAL A 225 3.91 18.26 -4.61
CA VAL A 225 5.05 17.59 -5.25
C VAL A 225 5.38 16.34 -4.45
N ARG A 226 5.34 15.18 -5.11
CA ARG A 226 5.83 13.93 -4.53
C ARG A 226 7.24 13.65 -4.99
N ILE A 227 8.19 13.66 -4.05
CA ILE A 227 9.62 13.60 -4.36
C ILE A 227 10.35 12.59 -3.48
N LEU A 228 11.26 11.86 -4.10
CA LEU A 228 12.16 10.95 -3.41
C LEU A 228 13.20 11.76 -2.63
N ILE A 229 13.44 11.36 -1.38
CA ILE A 229 14.41 12.04 -0.50
C ILE A 229 15.81 11.44 -0.59
N GLU A 230 15.96 10.18 -1.03
CA GLU A 230 17.27 9.54 -1.21
C GLU A 230 17.12 8.28 -2.09
N GLU A 231 18.08 8.02 -3.00
CA GLU A 231 18.07 6.84 -3.89
C GLU A 231 18.65 5.55 -3.25
N MET A 232 19.26 5.65 -2.07
CA MET A 232 19.82 4.52 -1.29
C MET A 232 21.00 3.79 -1.97
N ILE A 233 21.78 4.50 -2.78
CA ILE A 233 22.96 3.97 -3.49
C ILE A 233 24.21 4.86 -3.33
N GLY A 234 24.24 5.65 -2.24
CA GLY A 234 25.31 6.59 -1.93
C GLY A 234 25.48 7.70 -2.97
N ASP A 235 26.70 8.22 -3.09
CA ASP A 235 27.05 9.40 -3.89
C ASP A 235 26.78 9.27 -5.40
N THR A 236 26.51 8.04 -5.86
CA THR A 236 26.15 7.77 -7.25
C THR A 236 24.71 8.15 -7.58
N GLY A 237 23.80 8.12 -6.61
CA GLY A 237 22.39 8.49 -6.76
C GLY A 237 22.10 9.90 -6.27
N ILE A 238 20.81 10.21 -6.12
CA ILE A 238 20.37 11.42 -5.43
C ILE A 238 20.53 11.20 -3.93
N THR A 239 21.24 12.11 -3.27
CA THR A 239 21.44 12.08 -1.81
C THR A 239 20.38 12.91 -1.07
N ASN A 240 20.22 12.66 0.24
CA ASN A 240 19.34 13.46 1.10
C ASN A 240 19.71 14.94 1.09
N ASP A 241 21.01 15.26 1.11
CA ASP A 241 21.50 16.63 1.05
C ASP A 241 21.15 17.31 -0.28
N GLU A 242 21.28 16.62 -1.42
CA GLU A 242 20.85 17.17 -2.72
C GLU A 242 19.34 17.48 -2.73
N ILE A 243 18.50 16.65 -2.11
CA ILE A 243 17.06 16.92 -2.03
C ILE A 243 16.74 18.05 -1.07
N ARG A 244 17.51 18.22 0.02
CA ARG A 244 17.39 19.42 0.88
C ARG A 244 17.69 20.69 0.11
N ASP A 245 18.71 20.69 -0.75
CA ASP A 245 19.00 21.82 -1.62
C ASP A 245 17.88 22.06 -2.64
N VAL A 246 17.30 21.01 -3.24
CA VAL A 246 16.13 21.13 -4.15
C VAL A 246 14.93 21.73 -3.43
N VAL A 247 14.59 21.20 -2.26
CA VAL A 247 13.48 21.73 -1.44
C VAL A 247 13.78 23.17 -1.03
N GLY A 248 15.01 23.51 -0.65
CA GLY A 248 15.39 24.89 -0.34
C GLY A 248 15.25 25.84 -1.53
N MET A 249 15.65 25.41 -2.74
CA MET A 249 15.53 26.21 -3.97
C MET A 249 14.08 26.42 -4.40
N LEU A 250 13.20 25.45 -4.18
CA LEU A 250 11.81 25.43 -4.63
C LEU A 250 10.79 25.55 -3.49
N ALA A 251 11.25 25.93 -2.29
CA ALA A 251 10.54 25.73 -1.02
C ALA A 251 9.07 26.12 -1.02
N GLU A 252 8.77 27.29 -1.58
CA GLU A 252 7.46 27.92 -1.54
C GLU A 252 6.67 27.77 -2.84
N LEU A 253 7.23 27.06 -3.82
CA LEU A 253 6.63 26.91 -5.14
C LEU A 253 5.44 25.93 -5.13
N PRO A 254 5.56 24.69 -4.62
CA PRO A 254 4.40 23.82 -4.49
C PRO A 254 3.52 24.21 -3.29
N ASP A 255 2.31 23.68 -3.25
CA ASP A 255 1.38 23.90 -2.13
C ASP A 255 1.59 22.90 -0.98
N LEU A 256 2.29 21.78 -1.24
CA LEU A 256 2.61 20.72 -0.29
C LEU A 256 3.76 19.86 -0.80
N TRP A 257 4.60 19.36 0.11
CA TRP A 257 5.65 18.39 -0.18
C TRP A 257 5.26 16.99 0.34
N ASP A 258 5.34 15.98 -0.51
CA ASP A 258 5.07 14.57 -0.23
C ASP A 258 6.36 13.77 -0.40
N PHE A 259 6.93 13.30 0.71
CA PHE A 259 8.24 12.66 0.73
C PHE A 259 8.13 11.14 0.72
N THR A 260 8.92 10.52 -0.17
CA THR A 260 9.09 9.06 -0.26
C THR A 260 10.57 8.70 -0.10
N HIS A 261 10.87 7.45 0.25
CA HIS A 261 12.24 7.02 0.49
C HIS A 261 12.67 5.85 -0.41
N GLY A 262 13.80 6.01 -1.12
CA GLY A 262 14.39 4.95 -1.93
C GLY A 262 13.54 4.51 -3.12
N THR A 263 13.76 3.28 -3.56
CA THR A 263 12.91 2.63 -4.56
C THR A 263 11.55 2.25 -3.97
N TRP A 264 10.58 1.84 -4.78
CA TRP A 264 9.28 1.42 -4.26
C TRP A 264 9.36 0.27 -3.21
N PRO A 265 10.21 -0.76 -3.35
CA PRO A 265 10.47 -1.74 -2.29
C PRO A 265 10.98 -1.12 -0.97
N ASP A 266 11.77 -0.06 -1.03
CA ASP A 266 12.27 0.64 0.16
C ASP A 266 11.16 1.43 0.84
N ASP A 267 10.36 2.15 0.06
CA ASP A 267 9.26 2.98 0.56
C ASP A 267 8.17 2.11 1.18
N SER A 268 7.79 1.05 0.47
CA SER A 268 6.84 0.03 0.91
C SER A 268 7.50 -1.10 1.70
N GLY A 269 8.50 -0.79 2.53
CA GLY A 269 9.23 -1.79 3.33
C GLY A 269 8.34 -2.73 4.13
N THR A 270 8.60 -4.03 4.04
CA THR A 270 7.84 -5.07 4.74
C THR A 270 8.07 -5.01 6.24
N SER A 271 7.14 -5.52 7.05
CA SER A 271 7.33 -5.60 8.51
C SER A 271 8.51 -6.47 8.92
N ARG A 272 8.96 -7.36 8.02
CA ARG A 272 10.12 -8.23 8.26
C ARG A 272 11.42 -7.45 8.36
N PHE A 273 11.52 -6.31 7.68
CA PHE A 273 12.79 -5.58 7.56
C PHE A 273 12.71 -4.13 8.04
N LYS A 274 11.51 -3.54 8.15
CA LYS A 274 11.33 -2.15 8.58
C LYS A 274 10.22 -2.04 9.59
N ASP A 275 10.45 -1.30 10.65
CA ASP A 275 9.44 -0.95 11.66
C ASP A 275 8.53 0.20 11.21
N GLU A 276 7.50 0.49 12.02
CA GLU A 276 6.70 1.70 11.87
C GLU A 276 7.59 2.94 12.06
N GLY A 277 7.44 3.94 11.19
CA GLY A 277 8.20 5.19 11.25
C GLY A 277 9.64 5.08 10.73
N ALA A 278 10.03 4.00 10.04
CA ALA A 278 11.40 3.78 9.57
C ALA A 278 11.97 4.86 8.62
N GLN A 279 11.13 5.76 8.09
CA GLN A 279 11.56 6.89 7.25
C GLN A 279 11.76 8.19 8.04
N GLU A 280 11.46 8.21 9.35
CA GLU A 280 11.46 9.43 10.18
C GLU A 280 12.81 10.17 10.13
N ASP A 281 13.93 9.45 10.24
CA ASP A 281 15.25 10.07 10.28
C ASP A 281 15.65 10.70 8.94
N TYR A 282 15.17 10.16 7.82
CA TYR A 282 15.43 10.71 6.50
C TYR A 282 14.58 11.94 6.20
N VAL A 283 13.36 12.00 6.75
CA VAL A 283 12.40 13.11 6.55
C VAL A 283 12.62 14.25 7.55
N ARG A 284 13.21 13.96 8.72
CA ARG A 284 13.49 14.96 9.74
C ARG A 284 14.32 16.12 9.17
N GLY A 285 13.94 17.36 9.47
CA GLY A 285 14.66 18.54 8.99
C GLY A 285 14.07 19.18 7.74
N PHE A 286 13.24 18.45 6.95
CA PHE A 286 12.67 19.02 5.71
C PHE A 286 11.64 20.11 5.98
N LYS A 287 10.83 19.97 7.03
CA LYS A 287 9.83 20.98 7.41
C LYS A 287 10.45 22.33 7.81
N GLN A 288 11.74 22.36 8.17
CA GLN A 288 12.47 23.60 8.45
C GLN A 288 12.89 24.36 7.18
N LEU A 289 12.81 23.72 6.00
CA LEU A 289 13.24 24.30 4.73
C LEU A 289 12.12 25.01 3.96
N THR A 290 10.87 24.90 4.42
CA THR A 290 9.68 25.43 3.73
C THR A 290 8.59 25.80 4.74
N THR A 291 7.74 26.76 4.40
CA THR A 291 6.52 27.07 5.14
C THR A 291 5.31 26.26 4.68
N LYS A 292 5.46 25.50 3.59
CA LYS A 292 4.42 24.62 3.03
C LYS A 292 4.28 23.34 3.88
N PRO A 293 3.06 22.78 3.99
CA PRO A 293 2.85 21.54 4.72
C PRO A 293 3.65 20.38 4.11
N VAL A 294 4.09 19.48 4.99
CA VAL A 294 4.81 18.26 4.62
C VAL A 294 3.98 17.01 4.97
N VAL A 295 3.90 16.07 4.04
CA VAL A 295 3.42 14.70 4.28
C VAL A 295 4.55 13.71 4.07
N GLY A 296 4.54 12.63 4.85
CA GLY A 296 5.47 11.52 4.73
C GLY A 296 4.82 10.22 5.19
N VAL A 297 5.41 9.09 4.80
CA VAL A 297 4.88 7.75 5.08
C VAL A 297 5.78 6.99 6.03
N GLY A 298 5.18 6.05 6.77
CA GLY A 298 5.93 5.24 7.73
C GLY A 298 5.20 3.98 8.18
N ARG A 299 4.25 3.48 7.39
CA ARG A 299 3.31 2.41 7.81
C ARG A 299 2.63 2.76 9.16
N PHE A 300 2.23 4.02 9.33
CA PHE A 300 1.64 4.50 10.57
C PHE A 300 0.32 3.78 10.89
N THR A 301 0.29 3.01 11.97
CA THR A 301 -0.91 2.36 12.54
C THR A 301 -1.17 2.81 13.98
N SER A 302 -0.14 3.25 14.70
CA SER A 302 -0.26 3.75 16.08
C SER A 302 -0.64 5.23 16.10
N ALA A 303 -1.80 5.54 16.70
CA ALA A 303 -2.24 6.93 16.90
C ALA A 303 -1.24 7.75 17.74
N ASP A 304 -0.55 7.12 18.69
CA ASP A 304 0.49 7.79 19.50
C ASP A 304 1.72 8.12 18.64
N THR A 305 2.14 7.22 17.75
CA THR A 305 3.22 7.50 16.78
C THR A 305 2.82 8.66 15.86
N MET A 306 1.58 8.68 15.38
CA MET A 306 1.06 9.77 14.54
C MET A 306 1.13 11.12 15.25
N VAL A 307 0.64 11.21 16.50
CA VAL A 307 0.74 12.44 17.30
C VAL A 307 2.20 12.88 17.48
N ARG A 308 3.12 11.94 17.70
CA ARG A 308 4.55 12.24 17.82
C ARG A 308 5.10 12.88 16.56
N GLN A 309 4.77 12.37 15.37
CA GLN A 309 5.25 12.95 14.10
C GLN A 309 4.84 14.43 13.96
N ILE A 310 3.60 14.76 14.32
CA ILE A 310 3.08 16.13 14.23
C ILE A 310 3.69 17.02 15.31
N LYS A 311 3.65 16.61 16.59
CA LYS A 311 4.13 17.42 17.71
C LYS A 311 5.63 17.65 17.71
N SER A 312 6.41 16.73 17.17
CA SER A 312 7.86 16.89 17.02
C SER A 312 8.28 17.70 15.78
N GLY A 313 7.31 18.13 14.97
CA GLY A 313 7.57 18.94 13.78
C GLY A 313 8.26 18.17 12.66
N VAL A 314 8.08 16.84 12.58
CA VAL A 314 8.55 16.04 11.45
C VAL A 314 7.58 16.19 10.28
N LEU A 315 6.27 16.07 10.53
CA LEU A 315 5.22 16.11 9.51
C LEU A 315 4.10 17.12 9.86
N ASP A 316 3.33 17.53 8.86
CA ASP A 316 2.04 18.22 9.00
C ASP A 316 0.86 17.30 8.75
N PHE A 317 1.06 16.29 7.91
CA PHE A 317 0.10 15.25 7.56
C PHE A 317 0.67 13.85 7.83
N ILE A 318 -0.20 12.96 8.26
CA ILE A 318 0.07 11.53 8.39
C ILE A 318 -0.24 10.86 7.06
N GLY A 319 0.81 10.60 6.28
CA GLY A 319 0.72 9.90 5.00
C GLY A 319 0.56 8.40 5.19
N ALA A 320 -0.45 7.81 4.54
CA ALA A 320 -0.69 6.37 4.63
C ALA A 320 -1.26 5.76 3.34
N ALA A 321 -0.52 4.83 2.76
CA ALA A 321 -1.04 3.89 1.75
C ALA A 321 -1.58 2.64 2.45
N ARG A 322 -0.70 1.71 2.83
CA ARG A 322 -1.05 0.39 3.41
C ARG A 322 -1.93 0.44 4.67
N PRO A 323 -1.74 1.37 5.63
CA PRO A 323 -2.65 1.50 6.76
C PRO A 323 -4.10 1.82 6.33
N SER A 324 -4.29 2.71 5.34
CA SER A 324 -5.62 3.03 4.81
C SER A 324 -6.30 1.87 4.07
N ILE A 325 -5.51 0.89 3.62
CA ILE A 325 -6.01 -0.34 2.98
C ILE A 325 -6.48 -1.33 4.04
N ALA A 326 -5.68 -1.54 5.09
CA ALA A 326 -6.01 -2.44 6.18
C ALA A 326 -7.21 -1.93 7.00
N ASP A 327 -7.26 -0.62 7.24
CA ASP A 327 -8.37 0.02 7.93
C ASP A 327 -8.74 1.35 7.26
N PRO A 328 -9.74 1.34 6.35
CA PRO A 328 -10.28 2.56 5.77
C PRO A 328 -10.89 3.52 6.80
N PHE A 329 -11.26 3.02 7.98
CA PHE A 329 -11.91 3.75 9.07
C PHE A 329 -10.97 4.15 10.20
N LEU A 330 -9.65 3.96 10.03
CA LEU A 330 -8.65 4.35 11.02
C LEU A 330 -8.84 5.80 11.55
N PRO A 331 -9.06 6.83 10.70
CA PRO A 331 -9.30 8.19 11.19
C PRO A 331 -10.54 8.28 12.08
N LYS A 332 -11.68 7.73 11.63
CA LYS A 332 -12.94 7.75 12.37
C LYS A 332 -12.87 6.98 13.70
N LYS A 333 -12.18 5.84 13.72
CA LYS A 333 -11.96 5.07 14.96
C LYS A 333 -11.14 5.86 15.98
N ILE A 334 -10.10 6.57 15.55
CA ILE A 334 -9.37 7.50 16.42
C ILE A 334 -10.28 8.65 16.86
N GLU A 335 -11.12 9.17 15.98
CA GLU A 335 -12.07 10.25 16.28
C GLU A 335 -13.09 9.86 17.35
N GLU A 336 -13.58 8.63 17.31
CA GLU A 336 -14.62 8.10 18.20
C GLU A 336 -14.03 7.42 19.47
N GLY A 337 -12.71 7.48 19.63
CA GLY A 337 -11.98 6.87 20.74
C GLY A 337 -12.13 5.34 20.79
N GLN A 338 -12.13 4.70 19.62
CA GLN A 338 -12.18 3.25 19.38
C GLN A 338 -10.82 2.75 18.89
N ILE A 339 -9.76 3.02 19.65
CA ILE A 339 -8.38 2.72 19.22
C ILE A 339 -8.17 1.21 19.12
N GLU A 340 -8.80 0.46 20.00
CA GLU A 340 -8.81 -0.99 20.08
C GLU A 340 -9.49 -1.69 18.89
N ASP A 341 -10.33 -0.97 18.13
CA ASP A 341 -10.98 -1.48 16.91
C ASP A 341 -10.15 -1.28 15.64
N ILE A 342 -8.97 -0.65 15.73
CA ILE A 342 -8.11 -0.39 14.58
C ILE A 342 -7.57 -1.71 14.02
N ARG A 343 -7.82 -1.94 12.72
CA ARG A 343 -7.31 -3.10 11.98
C ARG A 343 -5.93 -2.83 11.44
N GLU A 344 -4.92 -3.04 12.27
CA GLU A 344 -3.54 -2.67 11.95
C GLU A 344 -2.96 -3.42 10.74
N CYS A 345 -2.32 -2.68 9.84
CA CYS A 345 -1.52 -3.25 8.75
C CYS A 345 -0.36 -4.09 9.30
N ILE A 346 -0.17 -5.27 8.71
CA ILE A 346 0.92 -6.20 9.08
C ILE A 346 2.16 -6.08 8.20
N GLY A 347 2.17 -5.19 7.21
CA GLY A 347 3.34 -5.00 6.34
C GLY A 347 3.73 -6.22 5.48
N CYS A 348 2.78 -7.08 5.12
CA CYS A 348 3.03 -8.30 4.32
C CYS A 348 3.19 -8.05 2.81
N ASN A 349 2.79 -6.88 2.31
CA ASN A 349 2.79 -6.49 0.89
C ASN A 349 1.98 -7.40 -0.08
N ILE A 350 1.04 -8.20 0.40
CA ILE A 350 0.05 -8.89 -0.47
C ILE A 350 -0.80 -7.90 -1.30
N CYS A 351 -0.96 -6.66 -0.82
CA CYS A 351 -1.58 -5.60 -1.63
C CYS A 351 -0.75 -5.24 -2.86
N VAL A 352 0.57 -5.19 -2.72
CA VAL A 352 1.52 -4.90 -3.81
C VAL A 352 1.54 -6.04 -4.83
N SER A 353 1.40 -7.29 -4.40
CA SER A 353 1.42 -8.43 -5.34
C SER A 353 0.25 -8.41 -6.33
N GLY A 354 -0.87 -7.77 -6.02
CA GLY A 354 -1.96 -7.57 -6.97
C GLY A 354 -1.49 -6.77 -8.18
N ASP A 355 -0.91 -5.60 -7.93
CA ASP A 355 -0.35 -4.75 -8.96
C ASP A 355 0.73 -5.47 -9.80
N MET A 356 1.68 -6.13 -9.13
CA MET A 356 2.76 -6.90 -9.78
C MET A 356 2.28 -8.08 -10.63
N THR A 357 1.04 -8.54 -10.44
CA THR A 357 0.44 -9.65 -11.21
C THR A 357 -0.61 -9.18 -12.21
N GLY A 358 -0.86 -7.87 -12.31
CA GLY A 358 -1.98 -7.32 -13.09
C GLY A 358 -3.35 -7.74 -12.56
N GLY A 359 -3.42 -8.23 -11.33
CA GLY A 359 -4.63 -8.65 -10.64
C GLY A 359 -5.12 -7.60 -9.66
N ILE A 360 -6.43 -7.55 -9.41
CA ILE A 360 -6.98 -6.66 -8.38
C ILE A 360 -6.39 -7.02 -7.01
N SER A 361 -5.81 -6.02 -6.34
CA SER A 361 -5.11 -6.18 -5.07
C SER A 361 -6.01 -6.72 -3.96
N ARG A 362 -5.38 -7.38 -2.99
CA ARG A 362 -6.01 -7.92 -1.78
C ARG A 362 -5.30 -7.40 -0.54
N CYS A 363 -5.99 -7.40 0.60
CA CYS A 363 -5.35 -7.16 1.89
C CYS A 363 -5.52 -8.39 2.80
N THR A 364 -4.43 -8.86 3.41
CA THR A 364 -4.46 -9.97 4.37
C THR A 364 -5.38 -9.65 5.56
N GLN A 365 -5.38 -8.40 6.00
CA GLN A 365 -6.21 -7.96 7.12
C GLN A 365 -7.64 -7.67 6.71
N ASN A 366 -7.82 -6.93 5.62
CA ASN A 366 -9.12 -6.44 5.16
C ASN A 366 -9.59 -7.22 3.92
N PRO A 367 -10.46 -8.23 4.06
CA PRO A 367 -10.96 -8.99 2.93
C PRO A 367 -11.91 -8.20 2.02
N THR A 368 -12.36 -7.01 2.42
CA THR A 368 -13.28 -6.17 1.60
C THR A 368 -12.54 -5.27 0.63
N PHE A 369 -11.22 -5.08 0.78
CA PHE A 369 -10.44 -4.19 -0.08
C PHE A 369 -10.55 -4.61 -1.55
N MET A 370 -10.98 -3.67 -2.39
CA MET A 370 -11.30 -3.84 -3.81
C MET A 370 -12.45 -4.82 -4.13
N GLU A 371 -13.23 -5.22 -3.12
CA GLU A 371 -14.48 -5.99 -3.27
C GLU A 371 -15.72 -5.14 -2.96
N GLU A 372 -15.52 -3.86 -2.60
CA GLU A 372 -16.58 -2.92 -2.20
C GLU A 372 -17.61 -2.75 -3.32
N TRP A 373 -17.13 -2.58 -4.55
CA TRP A 373 -18.00 -2.52 -5.73
C TRP A 373 -18.42 -3.90 -6.23
N ARG A 374 -17.48 -4.84 -6.35
CA ARG A 374 -17.70 -6.14 -7.01
C ARG A 374 -18.68 -7.04 -6.27
N LYS A 375 -18.70 -6.95 -4.94
CA LYS A 375 -19.52 -7.79 -4.06
C LYS A 375 -20.41 -7.00 -3.11
N GLY A 376 -20.33 -5.67 -3.11
CA GLY A 376 -21.06 -4.83 -2.16
C GLY A 376 -20.58 -5.03 -0.72
N TRP A 377 -19.32 -5.42 -0.52
CA TRP A 377 -18.76 -5.64 0.81
C TRP A 377 -18.33 -4.31 1.43
N HIS A 378 -18.57 -4.13 2.73
CA HIS A 378 -18.16 -2.92 3.44
C HIS A 378 -17.29 -3.31 4.65
N PRO A 379 -16.17 -2.61 4.92
CA PRO A 379 -15.22 -3.02 5.96
C PRO A 379 -15.82 -2.99 7.37
N GLU A 380 -16.82 -2.14 7.60
CA GLU A 380 -17.43 -1.93 8.93
C GLU A 380 -18.94 -2.24 8.96
N ILE A 381 -19.53 -2.69 7.84
CA ILE A 381 -20.98 -2.98 7.77
C ILE A 381 -21.19 -4.36 7.16
N MET A 382 -21.76 -5.26 7.97
CA MET A 382 -22.16 -6.59 7.53
C MET A 382 -23.66 -6.63 7.21
N GLN A 383 -24.03 -7.41 6.20
CA GLN A 383 -25.44 -7.66 5.89
C GLN A 383 -26.13 -8.38 7.04
N PRO A 384 -27.41 -8.10 7.38
CA PRO A 384 -28.09 -8.83 8.45
C PRO A 384 -28.14 -10.33 8.17
N LYS A 385 -28.23 -11.15 9.23
CA LYS A 385 -28.39 -12.61 9.10
C LYS A 385 -29.63 -12.98 8.29
N GLY A 386 -29.57 -14.14 7.65
CA GLY A 386 -30.71 -14.77 6.96
C GLY A 386 -31.67 -15.48 7.93
N ALA A 387 -32.41 -16.47 7.42
CA ALA A 387 -33.38 -17.23 8.21
C ALA A 387 -32.78 -18.26 9.17
N SER A 388 -31.52 -18.66 8.96
CA SER A 388 -30.80 -19.54 9.89
C SER A 388 -30.31 -18.79 11.12
N GLU A 389 -30.15 -19.53 12.21
CA GLU A 389 -29.80 -19.00 13.52
C GLU A 389 -28.37 -19.39 13.92
N ARG A 390 -28.04 -20.69 13.85
CA ARG A 390 -26.82 -21.22 14.50
C ARG A 390 -25.79 -21.77 13.52
N VAL A 391 -24.53 -21.38 13.70
CA VAL A 391 -23.40 -21.82 12.87
C VAL A 391 -22.26 -22.37 13.73
N LEU A 392 -21.72 -23.52 13.34
CA LEU A 392 -20.48 -24.07 13.90
C LEU A 392 -19.31 -23.77 12.97
N ILE A 393 -18.21 -23.24 13.49
CA ILE A 393 -16.95 -23.09 12.80
C ILE A 393 -15.91 -23.99 13.47
N VAL A 394 -15.30 -24.89 12.70
CA VAL A 394 -14.31 -25.86 13.19
C VAL A 394 -12.91 -25.45 12.73
N GLY A 395 -12.08 -25.02 13.67
CA GLY A 395 -10.73 -24.49 13.47
C GLY A 395 -10.68 -22.97 13.58
N ALA A 396 -9.87 -22.46 14.50
CA ALA A 396 -9.68 -21.03 14.79
C ALA A 396 -8.40 -20.47 14.16
N GLY A 397 -8.04 -20.96 12.97
CA GLY A 397 -7.08 -20.30 12.09
C GLY A 397 -7.64 -18.99 11.48
N PRO A 398 -6.86 -18.26 10.65
CA PRO A 398 -7.31 -16.99 10.08
C PRO A 398 -8.64 -17.09 9.31
N ALA A 399 -8.91 -18.21 8.65
CA ALA A 399 -10.18 -18.45 7.95
C ALA A 399 -11.36 -18.58 8.92
N GLY A 400 -11.24 -19.42 9.95
CA GLY A 400 -12.31 -19.62 10.93
C GLY A 400 -12.55 -18.39 11.81
N LEU A 401 -11.49 -17.67 12.19
CA LEU A 401 -11.58 -16.42 12.92
C LEU A 401 -12.31 -15.33 12.10
N GLU A 402 -11.99 -15.17 10.82
CA GLU A 402 -12.70 -14.21 9.98
C GLU A 402 -14.17 -14.61 9.79
N ALA A 403 -14.44 -15.90 9.58
CA ALA A 403 -15.81 -16.41 9.45
C ALA A 403 -16.62 -16.16 10.73
N ALA A 404 -16.07 -16.50 11.90
CA ALA A 404 -16.72 -16.30 13.19
C ALA A 404 -16.99 -14.82 13.48
N ARG A 405 -15.99 -13.96 13.29
CA ARG A 405 -16.12 -12.50 13.45
C ARG A 405 -17.21 -11.94 12.52
N ALA A 406 -17.16 -12.31 11.23
CA ALA A 406 -18.10 -11.81 10.24
C ALA A 406 -19.54 -12.30 10.52
N LEU A 407 -19.72 -13.59 10.81
CA LEU A 407 -21.04 -14.17 11.14
C LEU A 407 -21.60 -13.61 12.45
N GLY A 408 -20.76 -13.46 13.48
CA GLY A 408 -21.12 -12.80 14.74
C GLY A 408 -21.64 -11.38 14.50
N ALA A 409 -20.92 -10.59 13.70
CA ALA A 409 -21.35 -9.23 13.32
C ALA A 409 -22.65 -9.18 12.48
N ARG A 410 -23.02 -10.26 11.78
CA ARG A 410 -24.34 -10.38 11.11
C ARG A 410 -25.48 -10.71 12.09
N GLY A 411 -25.14 -11.20 13.29
CA GLY A 411 -26.08 -11.59 14.34
C GLY A 411 -26.38 -13.10 14.43
N TYR A 412 -25.59 -13.97 13.79
CA TYR A 412 -25.73 -15.43 13.99
C TYR A 412 -25.23 -15.84 15.38
N ASP A 413 -25.79 -16.90 15.94
CA ASP A 413 -25.21 -17.58 17.10
C ASP A 413 -24.09 -18.49 16.61
N VAL A 414 -22.85 -18.14 16.92
CA VAL A 414 -21.66 -18.83 16.40
C VAL A 414 -20.97 -19.60 17.51
N ALA A 415 -20.75 -20.89 17.28
CA ALA A 415 -19.79 -21.67 18.05
C ALA A 415 -18.49 -21.81 17.25
N LEU A 416 -17.37 -21.40 17.84
CA LEU A 416 -16.03 -21.57 17.28
C LEU A 416 -15.29 -22.64 18.08
N ALA A 417 -15.05 -23.80 17.48
CA ALA A 417 -14.33 -24.90 18.11
C ALA A 417 -12.88 -24.95 17.61
N GLU A 418 -11.92 -24.93 18.53
CA GLU A 418 -10.48 -25.05 18.29
C GLU A 418 -9.93 -26.29 18.98
N ALA A 419 -9.10 -27.05 18.26
CA ALA A 419 -8.50 -28.28 18.78
C ALA A 419 -7.38 -28.00 19.79
N GLY A 420 -6.67 -26.88 19.66
CA GLY A 420 -5.66 -26.41 20.61
C GLY A 420 -6.22 -25.48 21.69
N THR A 421 -5.30 -24.82 22.40
CA THR A 421 -5.58 -23.93 23.53
C THR A 421 -5.48 -22.44 23.18
N GLU A 422 -5.14 -22.11 21.94
CA GLU A 422 -4.93 -20.73 21.48
C GLU A 422 -5.60 -20.50 20.12
N LEU A 423 -6.09 -19.27 19.91
CA LEU A 423 -6.61 -18.84 18.61
C LEU A 423 -5.46 -18.53 17.65
N GLY A 424 -5.74 -18.55 16.35
CA GLY A 424 -4.84 -18.06 15.29
C GLY A 424 -4.33 -19.14 14.35
N GLY A 425 -4.40 -20.42 14.73
CA GLY A 425 -3.89 -21.54 13.94
C GLY A 425 -2.46 -21.27 13.45
N ARG A 426 -2.19 -21.48 12.15
CA ARG A 426 -0.87 -21.26 11.56
C ARG A 426 -0.24 -19.89 11.84
N VAL A 427 -1.05 -18.83 12.02
CA VAL A 427 -0.52 -17.48 12.26
C VAL A 427 0.18 -17.40 13.62
N THR A 428 -0.31 -18.12 14.62
CA THR A 428 0.28 -18.17 15.97
C THR A 428 1.65 -18.84 15.96
N GLU A 429 1.83 -19.86 15.13
CA GLU A 429 3.13 -20.51 14.94
C GLU A 429 4.07 -19.61 14.12
N GLU A 430 3.59 -19.10 12.99
CA GLU A 430 4.42 -18.36 12.03
C GLU A 430 4.87 -17.00 12.53
N CYS A 431 4.08 -16.31 13.36
CA CYS A 431 4.50 -15.02 13.89
C CYS A 431 5.69 -15.11 14.87
N ASN A 432 6.03 -16.32 15.34
CA ASN A 432 7.22 -16.56 16.15
C ASN A 432 8.49 -16.77 15.31
N LEU A 433 8.37 -16.88 13.98
CA LEU A 433 9.52 -16.99 13.09
C LEU A 433 10.23 -15.64 12.89
N PRO A 434 11.54 -15.64 12.56
CA PRO A 434 12.34 -14.42 12.40
C PRO A 434 11.67 -13.37 11.49
N GLY A 435 11.43 -12.19 12.08
CA GLY A 435 10.85 -11.02 11.41
C GLY A 435 9.36 -11.12 11.04
N LEU A 436 8.61 -12.15 11.46
CA LEU A 436 7.18 -12.28 11.14
C LEU A 436 6.22 -11.84 12.25
N SER A 437 6.73 -11.29 13.36
CA SER A 437 5.94 -10.95 14.56
C SER A 437 4.71 -10.09 14.29
N ALA A 438 4.82 -9.08 13.42
CA ALA A 438 3.70 -8.20 13.07
C ALA A 438 2.52 -8.93 12.42
N TRP A 439 2.72 -10.14 11.88
CA TRP A 439 1.64 -10.93 11.28
C TRP A 439 0.69 -11.52 12.33
N GLY A 440 1.12 -11.62 13.59
CA GLY A 440 0.28 -11.99 14.73
C GLY A 440 -0.96 -11.10 14.88
N ARG A 441 -0.88 -9.83 14.43
CA ARG A 441 -2.00 -8.88 14.42
C ARG A 441 -3.22 -9.37 13.61
N VAL A 442 -3.06 -10.34 12.71
CA VAL A 442 -4.19 -11.01 12.02
C VAL A 442 -5.06 -11.75 13.02
N ARG A 443 -4.43 -12.50 13.95
CA ARG A 443 -5.09 -13.17 15.06
C ARG A 443 -5.60 -12.14 16.06
N ASP A 444 -4.74 -11.23 16.51
CA ASP A 444 -5.03 -10.37 17.66
C ASP A 444 -6.26 -9.48 17.40
N TYR A 445 -6.36 -8.87 16.20
CA TYR A 445 -7.55 -8.11 15.81
C TYR A 445 -8.82 -8.97 15.87
N ARG A 446 -8.79 -10.17 15.30
CA ARG A 446 -9.99 -11.04 15.24
C ARG A 446 -10.37 -11.57 16.61
N ALA A 447 -9.40 -11.98 17.41
CA ALA A 447 -9.60 -12.45 18.77
C ALA A 447 -10.22 -11.33 19.64
N TYR A 448 -9.69 -10.10 19.55
CA TYR A 448 -10.26 -8.96 20.25
C TYR A 448 -11.71 -8.70 19.80
N GLN A 449 -11.96 -8.57 18.50
CA GLN A 449 -13.30 -8.32 17.98
C GLN A 449 -14.31 -9.40 18.39
N ILE A 450 -13.93 -10.68 18.31
CA ILE A 450 -14.78 -11.80 18.74
C ILE A 450 -15.07 -11.72 20.25
N SER A 451 -14.08 -11.35 21.07
CA SER A 451 -14.27 -11.21 22.52
C SER A 451 -15.31 -10.14 22.92
N GLN A 452 -15.61 -9.21 22.02
CA GLN A 452 -16.65 -8.18 22.23
C GLN A 452 -18.05 -8.66 21.81
N MET A 453 -18.19 -9.86 21.24
CA MET A 453 -19.44 -10.39 20.70
C MET A 453 -20.08 -11.38 21.68
N ALA A 454 -21.27 -11.05 22.18
CA ALA A 454 -22.01 -11.93 23.10
C ALA A 454 -22.61 -13.19 22.42
N ASN A 455 -22.71 -13.19 21.09
CA ASN A 455 -23.26 -14.26 20.26
C ASN A 455 -22.19 -15.15 19.62
N VAL A 456 -20.93 -15.05 20.05
CA VAL A 456 -19.84 -15.92 19.61
C VAL A 456 -19.23 -16.62 20.81
N GLU A 457 -19.40 -17.93 20.88
CA GLU A 457 -18.83 -18.78 21.92
C GLU A 457 -17.61 -19.53 21.38
N THR A 458 -16.52 -19.53 22.14
CA THR A 458 -15.26 -20.18 21.74
C THR A 458 -14.96 -21.37 22.65
N TYR A 459 -14.70 -22.52 22.03
CA TYR A 459 -14.43 -23.79 22.70
C TYR A 459 -13.03 -24.27 22.34
N PHE A 460 -12.13 -24.31 23.32
CA PHE A 460 -10.76 -24.82 23.18
C PHE A 460 -10.69 -26.31 23.51
N ASP A 461 -9.54 -26.94 23.27
CA ASP A 461 -9.30 -28.36 23.51
C ASP A 461 -10.37 -29.27 22.86
N SER A 462 -10.95 -28.81 21.75
CA SER A 462 -12.16 -29.36 21.14
C SER A 462 -11.87 -29.86 19.72
N ARG A 463 -11.14 -30.99 19.63
CA ARG A 463 -10.91 -31.68 18.35
C ARG A 463 -12.15 -32.49 17.98
N LEU A 464 -12.98 -31.93 17.12
CA LEU A 464 -14.25 -32.53 16.73
C LEU A 464 -14.09 -33.64 15.68
N SER A 465 -14.81 -34.74 15.92
CA SER A 465 -15.10 -35.82 14.97
C SER A 465 -16.31 -35.49 14.08
N ALA A 466 -16.52 -36.28 13.04
CA ALA A 466 -17.70 -36.12 12.17
C ALA A 466 -19.00 -36.40 12.93
N GLU A 467 -18.99 -37.39 13.83
CA GLU A 467 -20.13 -37.76 14.67
C GLU A 467 -20.53 -36.61 15.61
N GLU A 468 -19.58 -36.02 16.33
CA GLU A 468 -19.85 -34.87 17.22
C GLU A 468 -20.44 -33.68 16.45
N VAL A 469 -19.90 -33.37 15.28
CA VAL A 469 -20.42 -32.29 14.42
C VAL A 469 -21.87 -32.55 14.01
N LEU A 470 -22.23 -33.79 13.68
CA LEU A 470 -23.60 -34.16 13.32
C LEU A 470 -24.55 -34.13 14.52
N GLU A 471 -24.08 -34.50 15.71
CA GLU A 471 -24.87 -34.55 16.93
C GLU A 471 -25.22 -33.17 17.50
N PHE A 472 -24.34 -32.17 17.34
CA PHE A 472 -24.56 -30.82 17.87
C PHE A 472 -25.76 -30.08 17.23
N GLY A 473 -26.19 -30.49 16.04
CA GLY A 473 -27.41 -29.97 15.41
C GLY A 473 -27.34 -28.50 14.97
N PHE A 474 -26.14 -27.99 14.67
CA PHE A 474 -25.97 -26.69 14.01
C PHE A 474 -26.55 -26.73 12.59
N GLU A 475 -27.12 -25.61 12.13
CA GLU A 475 -27.76 -25.56 10.80
C GLU A 475 -26.74 -25.50 9.67
N HIS A 476 -25.61 -24.83 9.93
CA HIS A 476 -24.49 -24.72 9.01
C HIS A 476 -23.19 -25.01 9.74
N VAL A 477 -22.26 -25.66 9.05
CA VAL A 477 -20.92 -25.99 9.56
C VAL A 477 -19.87 -25.48 8.59
N GLY A 478 -18.95 -24.64 9.06
CA GLY A 478 -17.77 -24.20 8.34
C GLY A 478 -16.53 -24.96 8.80
N LEU A 479 -15.93 -25.75 7.90
CA LEU A 479 -14.69 -26.47 8.18
C LEU A 479 -13.48 -25.60 7.78
N ALA A 480 -12.74 -25.15 8.78
CA ALA A 480 -11.56 -24.29 8.66
C ALA A 480 -10.32 -24.93 9.32
N THR A 481 -10.18 -26.24 9.18
CA THR A 481 -9.21 -27.10 9.89
C THR A 481 -7.76 -27.00 9.40
N GLY A 482 -7.43 -25.98 8.60
CA GLY A 482 -6.06 -25.69 8.17
C GLY A 482 -5.46 -26.72 7.19
N ALA A 483 -4.13 -26.77 7.19
CA ALA A 483 -3.30 -27.65 6.39
C ALA A 483 -1.96 -27.90 7.10
N THR A 484 -1.21 -28.91 6.66
CA THR A 484 0.10 -29.27 7.21
C THR A 484 1.16 -29.37 6.12
N TRP A 485 2.41 -29.05 6.45
CA TRP A 485 3.53 -29.23 5.54
C TRP A 485 3.82 -30.72 5.31
N ARG A 486 4.08 -31.09 4.06
CA ARG A 486 4.33 -32.48 3.67
C ARG A 486 5.77 -32.89 3.99
N LYS A 487 5.97 -34.15 4.39
CA LYS A 487 7.28 -34.77 4.65
C LYS A 487 7.87 -35.51 3.44
N ASP A 488 7.13 -35.62 2.35
CA ASP A 488 7.47 -36.47 1.20
C ASP A 488 7.99 -35.69 -0.02
N ALA A 489 8.37 -34.43 0.19
CA ALA A 489 8.93 -33.50 -0.80
C ALA A 489 8.02 -33.20 -2.02
N VAL A 490 6.74 -33.58 -1.97
CA VAL A 490 5.78 -33.26 -3.03
C VAL A 490 5.38 -31.78 -2.95
N ALA A 491 5.63 -31.05 -4.04
CA ALA A 491 5.25 -29.65 -4.19
C ALA A 491 4.97 -29.30 -5.66
N ARG A 492 5.91 -28.65 -6.37
CA ARG A 492 5.74 -28.18 -7.76
C ARG A 492 6.58 -28.98 -8.74
N TYR A 493 7.86 -29.22 -8.42
CA TYR A 493 8.75 -30.01 -9.25
C TYR A 493 8.47 -31.51 -9.09
N HIS A 494 8.36 -31.98 -7.85
CA HIS A 494 7.98 -33.36 -7.55
C HIS A 494 6.47 -33.46 -7.29
N LEU A 495 5.77 -34.22 -8.14
CA LEU A 495 4.33 -34.46 -8.03
C LEU A 495 3.99 -35.80 -7.36
N HIS A 496 5.01 -36.58 -7.01
CA HIS A 496 4.92 -37.87 -6.33
C HIS A 496 5.97 -37.96 -5.22
N PRO A 497 5.70 -38.73 -4.15
CA PRO A 497 6.65 -38.90 -3.06
C PRO A 497 8.03 -39.30 -3.55
N ILE A 498 9.06 -38.63 -3.04
CA ILE A 498 10.45 -39.00 -3.33
C ILE A 498 10.88 -40.05 -2.29
N PRO A 499 11.41 -41.22 -2.73
CA PRO A 499 12.03 -42.17 -1.81
C PRO A 499 13.16 -41.48 -1.04
N THR A 500 12.96 -41.26 0.25
CA THR A 500 13.96 -40.70 1.15
C THR A 500 14.65 -41.87 1.86
N SER A 501 15.98 -41.86 1.90
CA SER A 501 16.74 -42.88 2.63
C SER A 501 16.37 -42.82 4.11
N ASP A 502 16.20 -43.98 4.76
CA ASP A 502 15.97 -44.07 6.21
C ASP A 502 17.12 -43.44 7.04
N GLN A 503 18.26 -43.17 6.41
CA GLN A 503 19.40 -42.48 7.02
C GLN A 503 19.26 -40.94 7.04
N ILE A 504 18.27 -40.38 6.35
CA ILE A 504 18.03 -38.94 6.29
C ILE A 504 16.85 -38.61 7.19
N THR A 505 17.09 -37.81 8.23
CA THR A 505 16.02 -37.26 9.07
C THR A 505 15.38 -36.07 8.35
N ALA A 506 14.13 -36.21 7.94
CA ALA A 506 13.37 -35.13 7.30
C ALA A 506 12.58 -34.30 8.34
N TYR A 507 12.80 -32.99 8.32
CA TYR A 507 12.05 -32.01 9.10
C TYR A 507 11.14 -31.19 8.19
N THR A 508 10.01 -30.74 8.73
CA THR A 508 9.08 -29.81 8.07
C THR A 508 9.10 -28.47 8.79
N PRO A 509 8.56 -27.42 8.16
CA PRO A 509 8.29 -26.16 8.84
C PRO A 509 7.49 -26.34 10.15
N ASN A 510 6.52 -27.27 10.20
CA ASN A 510 5.77 -27.56 11.43
C ASN A 510 6.66 -28.11 12.54
N ASP A 511 7.64 -28.98 12.21
CA ASP A 511 8.57 -29.51 13.21
C ASP A 511 9.44 -28.38 13.80
N LEU A 512 9.96 -27.49 12.95
CA LEU A 512 10.80 -26.36 13.36
C LEU A 512 10.02 -25.35 14.21
N MET A 513 8.80 -24.98 13.80
CA MET A 513 7.94 -24.08 14.59
C MET A 513 7.53 -24.68 15.94
N SER A 514 7.51 -26.01 16.06
CA SER A 514 7.28 -26.72 17.33
C SER A 514 8.53 -26.82 18.21
N GLY A 515 9.65 -26.21 17.81
CA GLY A 515 10.92 -26.24 18.55
C GLY A 515 11.82 -27.44 18.24
N ASN A 516 11.43 -28.32 17.31
CA ASN A 516 12.27 -29.44 16.87
C ASN A 516 13.24 -28.97 15.78
N VAL A 517 14.19 -28.13 16.18
CA VAL A 517 15.19 -27.53 15.28
C VAL A 517 16.42 -28.46 15.18
N PRO A 518 16.81 -28.91 13.98
CA PRO A 518 17.99 -29.76 13.81
C PRO A 518 19.30 -28.99 14.08
N THR A 519 20.34 -29.71 14.52
CA THR A 519 21.70 -29.18 14.69
C THR A 519 22.66 -29.80 13.66
N GLY A 520 23.72 -29.07 13.29
CA GLY A 520 24.74 -29.55 12.37
C GLY A 520 24.50 -29.05 10.93
N ASP A 521 24.94 -29.84 9.94
CA ASP A 521 24.75 -29.49 8.53
C ASP A 521 23.30 -29.78 8.10
N VAL A 522 22.55 -28.75 7.74
CA VAL A 522 21.14 -28.85 7.33
C VAL A 522 20.99 -28.45 5.87
N LEU A 523 20.36 -29.33 5.08
CA LEU A 523 19.93 -29.01 3.72
C LEU A 523 18.48 -28.54 3.73
N LEU A 524 18.25 -27.28 3.34
CA LEU A 524 16.90 -26.75 3.13
C LEU A 524 16.52 -26.89 1.65
N TYR A 525 15.43 -27.61 1.38
CA TYR A 525 14.84 -27.73 0.05
C TYR A 525 13.59 -26.86 -0.06
N ASP A 526 13.70 -25.74 -0.77
CA ASP A 526 12.57 -24.83 -1.02
C ASP A 526 11.97 -25.07 -2.41
N ASP A 527 10.82 -25.74 -2.43
CA ASP A 527 9.94 -25.80 -3.59
C ASP A 527 8.58 -25.12 -3.30
N ASP A 528 8.53 -24.26 -2.27
CA ASP A 528 7.40 -23.39 -1.92
C ASP A 528 7.45 -22.05 -2.67
N HIS A 529 8.65 -21.48 -2.83
CA HIS A 529 8.94 -20.25 -3.59
C HIS A 529 8.26 -18.97 -3.07
N PHE A 530 7.85 -18.94 -1.80
CA PHE A 530 7.37 -17.71 -1.16
C PHE A 530 8.29 -17.30 -0.01
N TYR A 531 7.81 -17.22 1.24
CA TYR A 531 8.64 -16.78 2.37
C TYR A 531 9.21 -17.93 3.20
N MET A 532 8.56 -19.09 3.23
CA MET A 532 8.86 -20.11 4.26
C MET A 532 10.30 -20.62 4.17
N GLY A 533 10.80 -20.98 2.98
CA GLY A 533 12.18 -21.46 2.84
C GLY A 533 13.20 -20.41 3.28
N GLY A 534 13.04 -19.17 2.87
CA GLY A 534 13.92 -18.06 3.29
C GLY A 534 13.82 -17.69 4.77
N VAL A 535 12.66 -17.89 5.41
CA VAL A 535 12.49 -17.67 6.86
C VAL A 535 13.11 -18.78 7.67
N LEU A 536 12.94 -20.04 7.26
CA LEU A 536 13.54 -21.17 7.95
C LEU A 536 15.06 -21.23 7.76
N ALA A 537 15.57 -20.78 6.61
CA ALA A 537 17.00 -20.61 6.42
C ALA A 537 17.61 -19.65 7.45
N GLU A 538 16.92 -18.55 7.77
CA GLU A 538 17.32 -17.61 8.83
C GLU A 538 17.22 -18.25 10.22
N LEU A 539 16.09 -18.91 10.53
CA LEU A 539 15.92 -19.61 11.81
C LEU A 539 17.00 -20.67 12.08
N LEU A 540 17.49 -21.35 11.04
CA LEU A 540 18.50 -22.42 11.18
C LEU A 540 19.92 -21.90 11.42
N VAL A 541 20.18 -20.60 11.21
CA VAL A 541 21.51 -19.99 11.41
C VAL A 541 21.59 -19.11 12.67
N GLU A 542 20.46 -18.79 13.29
CA GLU A 542 20.37 -18.18 14.62
C GLU A 542 20.62 -19.22 15.73
#